data_AF-A0A0M3JGS0-F1
#
_entry.id   AF-A0A0M3JGS0-F1
#
_cell.length_a   1.000
_cell.length_b   1.000
_cell.length_c   1.000
_cell.angle_alpha   90.00
_cell.angle_beta   90.00
_cell.angle_gamma   90.00
#
_symmetry.space_group_name_H-M   'P 1'
#
loop_
_entity.id
_entity.type
_entity.pdbx_description
1 polymer ?
#
loop_
_entity_poly.entity_id
_entity_poly.type
_entity_poly.pdbx_seq_one_letter_code
_entity_poly.pdbx_strand_id
1 'polypeptide(L)'
;MVLFNLYDDWLKTISSYTAFSRVILIMRGMHINPDKTKVILKPDKTTITEPHHIWPSLGDEEWIKVRLFKFHFLHASTTERLIKCCTCADVMQNLLIA
;
A
#
# COMPACT_ATOMS: atom_id res chain seq x y z
N MET A 1 -8.59 -9.95 24.78
CA MET A 1 -9.06 -9.62 23.42
C MET A 1 -8.68 -8.17 23.19
N VAL A 2 -7.89 -7.85 22.15
CA VAL A 2 -7.44 -6.46 21.90
C VAL A 2 -8.21 -5.91 20.70
N LEU A 3 -8.86 -4.77 20.89
CA LEU A 3 -9.60 -4.08 19.84
C LEU A 3 -8.66 -3.11 19.14
N PHE A 4 -8.56 -3.22 17.81
CA PHE A 4 -7.78 -2.30 16.99
C PHE A 4 -8.67 -1.67 15.93
N ASN A 5 -8.54 -0.36 15.74
CA ASN A 5 -9.16 0.35 14.64
C ASN A 5 -8.17 0.42 13.48
N LEU A 6 -8.50 -0.22 12.35
CA LEU A 6 -7.60 -0.27 11.18
C LEU A 6 -7.52 1.05 10.42
N TYR A 7 -8.54 1.91 10.56
CA TYR A 7 -8.68 3.15 9.80
C TYR A 7 -8.30 4.39 10.61
N ASP A 8 -7.89 4.23 11.88
CA ASP A 8 -7.57 5.33 12.78
C ASP A 8 -8.70 6.39 12.74
N ASP A 9 -8.36 7.65 12.53
CA ASP A 9 -9.30 8.76 12.40
C ASP A 9 -9.68 9.13 10.95
N TRP A 10 -9.29 8.33 9.96
CA TRP A 10 -9.52 8.66 8.54
C TRP A 10 -11.01 8.77 8.18
N LEU A 11 -11.88 8.03 8.87
CA LEU A 11 -13.33 8.06 8.60
C LEU A 11 -13.98 9.42 8.93
N LYS A 12 -13.31 10.30 9.68
CA LYS A 12 -13.80 11.65 9.97
C LYS A 12 -13.63 12.60 8.77
N THR A 13 -12.61 12.40 7.94
CA THR A 13 -12.26 13.30 6.82
C THR A 13 -12.52 12.70 5.45
N ILE A 14 -12.42 11.38 5.31
CA ILE A 14 -12.58 10.66 4.04
C ILE A 14 -13.63 9.56 4.12
N SER A 15 -14.19 9.19 2.97
CA SER A 15 -15.16 8.09 2.87
C SER A 15 -14.52 6.73 3.16
N SER A 16 -15.32 5.77 3.62
CA SER A 16 -14.89 4.40 3.92
C SER A 16 -14.24 3.70 2.72
N TYR A 17 -14.71 3.99 1.50
CA TYR A 17 -14.13 3.48 0.26
C TYR A 17 -12.69 4.00 0.02
N THR A 18 -12.47 5.28 0.31
CA THR A 18 -11.16 5.93 0.17
C THR A 18 -10.18 5.44 1.24
N ALA A 19 -10.68 5.19 2.45
CA ALA A 19 -9.89 4.60 3.54
C ALA A 19 -9.50 3.15 3.22
N PHE A 20 -10.44 2.33 2.77
CA PHE A 20 -10.18 0.94 2.39
C PHE A 20 -9.14 0.82 1.27
N SER A 21 -9.31 1.59 0.19
CA SER A 21 -8.34 1.61 -0.92
C SER A 21 -6.94 2.06 -0.48
N ARG A 22 -6.84 3.01 0.46
CA ARG A 22 -5.56 3.45 1.07
C ARG A 22 -4.89 2.28 1.81
N VAL A 23 -5.64 1.52 2.62
CA VAL A 23 -5.11 0.34 3.35
C VAL A 23 -4.62 -0.75 2.39
N ILE A 24 -5.41 -1.11 1.38
CA ILE A 24 -5.02 -2.12 0.38
C ILE A 24 -3.72 -1.73 -0.34
N LEU A 25 -3.57 -0.47 -0.73
CA LEU A 25 -2.35 0.02 -1.37
C LEU A 25 -1.14 -0.05 -0.43
N ILE A 26 -1.33 0.24 0.86
CA ILE A 26 -0.24 0.14 1.83
C ILE A 26 0.18 -1.32 2.04
N MET A 27 -0.77 -2.22 2.26
CA MET A 27 -0.50 -3.65 2.42
C MET A 27 0.19 -4.24 1.18
N ARG A 28 -0.27 -3.88 -0.03
CA ARG A 28 0.35 -4.35 -1.28
C ARG A 28 1.76 -3.80 -1.47
N GLY A 29 1.99 -2.54 -1.14
CA GLY A 29 3.33 -1.93 -1.20
C GLY A 29 4.31 -2.59 -0.22
N MET A 30 3.87 -2.88 1.00
CA MET A 30 4.68 -3.59 2.00
C MET A 30 5.04 -5.00 1.56
N HIS A 31 4.11 -5.72 0.91
CA HIS A 31 4.36 -7.07 0.42
C HIS A 31 5.40 -7.12 -0.73
N ILE A 32 5.41 -6.11 -1.61
CA ILE A 32 6.30 -6.12 -2.77
C ILE A 32 7.68 -5.58 -2.43
N ASN A 33 7.75 -4.45 -1.71
CA ASN A 33 8.99 -3.82 -1.31
C ASN A 33 8.81 -3.09 0.04
N PRO A 34 9.09 -3.76 1.16
CA PRO A 34 8.85 -3.21 2.50
C PRO A 34 9.76 -2.03 2.82
N ASP A 35 11.03 -2.03 2.37
CA ASP A 35 12.00 -0.99 2.73
C ASP A 35 11.64 0.36 2.11
N LYS A 36 11.34 0.36 0.80
CA LYS A 36 10.85 1.56 0.11
C LYS A 36 9.54 2.04 0.73
N THR A 37 8.63 1.12 1.06
CA THR A 37 7.34 1.47 1.65
C THR A 37 7.48 2.11 3.03
N LYS A 38 8.41 1.65 3.86
CA LYS A 38 8.70 2.27 5.17
C LYS A 38 9.24 3.69 5.04
N VAL A 39 10.14 3.93 4.08
CA VAL A 39 10.68 5.28 3.80
C VAL A 39 9.57 6.22 3.33
N ILE A 40 8.66 5.74 2.48
CA ILE A 40 7.52 6.55 2.00
C ILE A 40 6.51 6.84 3.10
N LEU A 41 6.30 5.90 4.03
CA LEU A 41 5.40 6.09 5.18
C LEU A 41 5.99 7.02 6.25
N LYS A 42 7.33 7.11 6.35
CA LYS A 42 8.04 7.99 7.29
C LYS A 42 9.12 8.78 6.55
N PRO A 43 8.73 9.79 5.75
CA PRO A 43 9.69 10.60 4.99
C PRO A 43 10.58 11.46 5.91
N ASP A 44 10.03 11.94 7.04
CA ASP A 44 10.72 12.81 7.99
C ASP A 44 10.78 12.20 9.40
N LYS A 45 11.80 12.56 10.18
CA LYS A 45 11.94 12.10 11.58
C LYS A 45 10.88 12.69 12.53
N THR A 46 10.11 13.66 12.07
CA THR A 46 9.06 14.37 12.81
C THR A 46 7.70 13.71 12.71
N THR A 47 7.52 12.68 11.86
CA THR A 47 6.23 11.99 11.73
C THR A 47 5.97 11.12 12.96
N ILE A 48 5.24 11.68 13.92
CA ILE A 48 4.85 11.00 15.15
C ILE A 48 3.61 10.14 14.87
N THR A 49 3.69 8.86 15.23
CA THR A 49 2.52 7.98 15.30
C THR A 49 1.92 8.13 16.68
N GLU A 50 0.64 8.47 16.78
CA GLU A 50 -0.05 8.53 18.06
C GLU A 50 -0.18 7.11 18.66
N PRO A 51 -0.17 6.96 19.99
CA PRO A 51 -0.09 5.65 20.65
C PRO A 51 -1.28 4.71 20.37
N HIS A 52 -2.38 5.24 19.86
CA HIS A 52 -3.60 4.52 19.48
C HIS A 52 -3.79 4.38 17.97
N HIS A 53 -2.86 4.93 17.16
CA HIS A 53 -2.90 4.86 15.72
C HIS A 53 -1.93 3.81 15.16
N ILE A 54 -2.39 3.07 14.16
CA ILE A 54 -1.56 2.07 13.46
C ILE A 54 -0.67 2.77 12.43
N TRP A 55 -1.21 3.81 11.79
CA TRP A 55 -0.57 4.52 10.69
C TRP A 55 -0.02 5.87 11.16
N PRO A 56 1.05 6.39 10.52
CA PRO A 56 1.54 7.73 10.82
C PRO A 56 0.49 8.79 10.47
N SER A 57 0.36 9.81 11.32
CA SER A 57 -0.53 10.95 11.12
C SER A 57 0.04 11.87 10.04
N LEU A 58 -0.18 11.51 8.78
CA LEU A 58 0.16 12.32 7.60
C LEU A 58 -1.05 13.16 7.17
N GLY A 59 -0.79 14.35 6.62
CA GLY A 59 -1.83 15.19 6.04
C GLY A 59 -2.41 14.58 4.74
N ASP A 60 -3.63 14.97 4.36
CA ASP A 60 -4.28 14.41 3.16
C ASP A 60 -3.49 14.63 1.86
N GLU A 61 -2.79 15.76 1.73
CA GLU A 61 -1.92 16.03 0.57
C GLU A 61 -0.71 15.10 0.50
N GLU A 62 -0.14 14.75 1.65
CA GLU A 62 0.96 13.80 1.74
C GLU A 62 0.47 12.39 1.42
N TRP A 63 -0.74 12.03 1.86
CA TRP A 63 -1.37 10.75 1.50
C TRP A 63 -1.61 10.60 0.00
N ILE A 64 -1.89 11.69 -0.72
CA ILE A 64 -2.01 11.66 -2.18
C ILE A 64 -0.66 11.30 -2.81
N LYS A 65 0.44 11.89 -2.34
CA LYS A 65 1.79 11.56 -2.83
C LYS A 65 2.14 10.10 -2.56
N VAL A 66 1.86 9.58 -1.36
CA VAL A 66 2.07 8.17 -1.01
C VAL A 66 1.26 7.25 -1.93
N ARG A 67 0.00 7.61 -2.21
CA ARG A 67 -0.90 6.86 -3.10
C ARG A 67 -0.36 6.80 -4.53
N LEU A 68 0.01 7.96 -5.10
CA LEU A 68 0.51 8.05 -6.47
C LEU A 68 1.85 7.34 -6.63
N PHE A 69 2.76 7.51 -5.66
CA PHE A 69 4.05 6.83 -5.68
C PHE A 69 3.88 5.31 -5.62
N LYS A 70 3.05 4.80 -4.71
CA LYS A 70 2.76 3.37 -4.64
C LYS A 70 2.08 2.86 -5.91
N PHE A 71 1.16 3.62 -6.50
CA PHE A 71 0.51 3.22 -7.73
C PHE A 71 1.50 3.10 -8.89
N HIS A 72 2.38 4.09 -9.07
CA HIS A 72 3.46 4.04 -10.06
C HIS A 72 4.42 2.87 -9.81
N PHE A 73 4.84 2.68 -8.56
CA PHE A 73 5.74 1.60 -8.18
C PHE A 73 5.12 0.22 -8.34
N LEU A 74 3.83 0.08 -8.00
CA LEU A 74 3.06 -1.14 -8.22
C LEU A 74 2.92 -1.44 -9.69
N HIS A 75 2.60 -0.44 -10.51
CA HIS A 75 2.51 -0.60 -11.95
C HIS A 75 3.85 -1.03 -12.52
N ALA A 76 4.95 -0.32 -12.20
CA ALA A 76 6.31 -0.70 -12.60
C ALA A 76 6.70 -2.12 -12.17
N SER A 77 6.38 -2.51 -10.92
CA SER A 77 6.63 -3.88 -10.44
C SER A 77 5.73 -4.92 -11.11
N THR A 78 4.54 -4.54 -11.55
CA THR A 78 3.62 -5.41 -12.30
C THR A 78 4.09 -5.53 -13.75
N THR A 79 4.63 -4.48 -14.38
CA THR A 79 5.28 -4.59 -15.70
C THR A 79 6.56 -5.41 -15.62
N GLU A 80 7.41 -5.22 -14.61
CA GLU A 80 8.61 -6.04 -14.41
C GLU A 80 8.28 -7.50 -14.08
N ARG A 81 7.25 -7.74 -13.25
CA ARG A 81 6.72 -9.08 -13.02
C ARG A 81 5.97 -9.60 -14.23
N LEU A 82 5.32 -8.80 -15.07
CA LEU A 82 4.70 -9.26 -16.32
C LEU A 82 5.76 -9.56 -17.37
N ILE A 83 6.93 -8.92 -17.36
CA ILE A 83 8.07 -9.29 -18.22
C ILE A 83 8.71 -10.61 -17.69
N LYS A 84 8.88 -10.74 -16.37
CA LYS A 84 9.31 -12.00 -15.73
C LYS A 84 8.24 -13.10 -15.74
N CYS A 85 6.97 -12.74 -15.82
CA CYS A 85 5.84 -13.65 -15.98
C CYS A 85 5.55 -13.89 -17.44
N CYS A 86 5.89 -13.07 -18.43
CA CYS A 86 5.80 -13.52 -19.82
C CYS A 86 6.77 -14.68 -20.09
N THR A 87 7.82 -14.84 -19.28
CA THR A 87 8.69 -16.02 -19.27
C THR A 87 8.22 -17.15 -18.34
N CYS A 88 7.16 -16.96 -17.53
CA CYS A 88 6.66 -17.94 -16.54
C CYS A 88 5.13 -18.21 -16.64
N ALA A 89 4.37 -17.36 -17.31
CA ALA A 89 2.92 -17.38 -17.49
C ALA A 89 2.52 -18.39 -18.56
N ASP A 90 3.42 -18.75 -19.49
CA ASP A 90 3.24 -19.93 -20.33
C ASP A 90 3.11 -21.23 -19.50
N VAL A 91 3.70 -21.28 -18.30
CA VAL A 91 3.59 -22.44 -17.40
C VAL A 91 2.30 -22.39 -16.57
N MET A 92 1.87 -21.20 -16.14
CA MET A 92 0.66 -21.03 -15.31
C MET A 92 -0.66 -21.06 -16.12
N GLN A 93 -0.64 -20.68 -17.39
CA GLN A 93 -1.85 -20.70 -18.24
C GLN A 93 -2.24 -22.12 -18.66
N ASN A 94 -1.28 -23.06 -18.67
CA ASN A 94 -1.53 -24.48 -18.95
C ASN A 94 -2.12 -25.28 -17.77
N LEU A 95 -2.13 -24.74 -16.54
CA LEU A 95 -2.68 -25.43 -15.37
C LEU A 95 -4.14 -25.03 -15.05
N LEU A 96 -4.68 -24.00 -15.71
CA LEU A 96 -6.05 -23.51 -15.53
C LEU A 96 -6.99 -23.90 -16.68
N ILE A 97 -6.51 -24.67 -17.67
CA ILE A 97 -7.29 -25.20 -18.80
C ILE A 97 -7.32 -26.75 -18.78
N ALA A 98 -6.87 -27.39 -17.68
CA ALA A 98 -6.96 -28.83 -17.46
C ALA A 98 -7.94 -29.15 -16.33
#